data_AF-A0A7V6SKD0-F1
#
_entry.id   AF-A0A7V6SKD0-F1
#
_cell.length_a   1.000
_cell.length_b   1.000
_cell.length_c   1.000
_cell.angle_alpha   90.00
_cell.angle_beta   90.00
_cell.angle_gamma   90.00
#
_symmetry.space_group_name_H-M   'P 1'
#
loop_
_entity.id
_entity.type
_entity.pdbx_description
1 polymer ?
#
loop_
_entity_poly.entity_id
_entity_poly.type
_entity_poly.pdbx_seq_one_letter_code
_entity_poly.pdbx_strand_id
1 'polypeptide(L)' 'MVDNVPRVLTGRYEVGELIGRGGMAEVHIGYDSRLSRTVAIKLLRTDLAEDSTFHARFRRE' A
#
# COMPACT_ATOMS: atom_id res chain seq x y z
N MET A 1 0.70 -11.29 -24.24
CA MET A 1 0.52 -9.96 -23.60
C MET A 1 0.09 -10.26 -22.19
N VAL A 2 0.85 -9.88 -21.17
CA VAL A 2 0.42 -10.09 -19.79
C VAL A 2 -0.64 -9.03 -19.52
N ASP A 3 -1.89 -9.44 -19.47
CA ASP A 3 -2.99 -8.57 -19.07
C ASP A 3 -2.75 -8.18 -17.62
N ASN A 4 -2.24 -6.96 -17.42
CA ASN A 4 -2.06 -6.39 -16.09
C ASN A 4 -3.43 -6.01 -15.55
N VAL A 5 -4.16 -7.00 -15.03
CA VAL A 5 -5.47 -6.78 -14.41
C VAL A 5 -5.27 -5.79 -13.27
N PRO A 6 -5.98 -4.64 -13.28
CA PRO A 6 -5.88 -3.66 -12.20
C PRO A 6 -6.18 -4.34 -10.87
N ARG A 7 -5.30 -4.16 -9.89
CA ARG A 7 -5.56 -4.64 -8.54
C ARG A 7 -6.67 -3.78 -7.93
N VAL A 8 -7.87 -4.35 -7.78
CA VAL A 8 -9.01 -3.67 -7.16
C VAL A 8 -9.22 -4.19 -5.74
N LEU A 9 -9.15 -3.30 -4.74
CA LEU A 9 -9.42 -3.65 -3.35
C LEU A 9 -10.90 -3.44 -3.04
N THR A 10 -11.52 -4.45 -2.43
CA THR A 10 -12.93 -4.41 -2.01
C THR A 10 -13.92 -4.06 -3.12
N GLY A 11 -13.55 -4.25 -4.39
CA GLY A 11 -14.35 -3.84 -5.55
C GLY A 11 -14.52 -2.33 -5.73
N ARG A 12 -13.73 -1.50 -5.03
CA ARG A 12 -13.90 -0.03 -5.01
C ARG A 12 -12.65 0.76 -5.31
N TYR A 13 -11.51 0.31 -4.79
CA TYR A 13 -10.27 1.07 -4.89
C TYR A 13 -9.38 0.43 -5.94
N GLU A 14 -9.22 1.12 -7.07
CA GLU A 14 -8.24 0.74 -8.08
C GLU A 14 -6.86 1.18 -7.61
N VAL A 15 -5.96 0.21 -7.42
CA VAL A 15 -4.59 0.46 -6.97
C VAL A 15 -3.71 0.76 -8.18
N GLY A 16 -3.13 1.95 -8.18
CA GLY A 16 -2.16 2.39 -9.17
C GLY A 16 -0.72 2.25 -8.66
N GLU A 17 0.14 3.12 -9.19
CA GLU A 17 1.57 3.09 -8.96
C GLU A 17 1.94 3.39 -7.49
N LEU A 18 3.09 2.87 -7.07
CA LEU A 18 3.68 3.18 -5.77
C LEU A 18 4.18 4.63 -5.76
N ILE A 19 3.74 5.43 -4.79
CA ILE A 19 4.16 6.83 -4.63
C ILE A 19 4.95 7.08 -3.34
N GLY A 20 5.03 6.10 -2.44
CA GLY A 20 5.81 6.24 -1.22
C GLY A 20 6.03 4.92 -0.49
N ARG A 21 7.15 4.83 0.24
CA ARG A 21 7.47 3.70 1.13
C ARG A 21 7.72 4.24 2.53
N GLY A 22 7.07 3.63 3.52
CA GLY A 22 7.34 3.86 4.94
C GLY A 22 7.82 2.57 5.61
N GLY A 23 8.19 2.67 6.89
CA GLY A 23 8.74 1.54 7.64
C GLY A 23 7.82 0.31 7.70
N MET A 24 6.50 0.50 7.74
CA MET A 24 5.51 -0.57 7.88
C MET A 24 4.52 -0.68 6.72
N ALA A 25 4.65 0.17 5.70
CA ALA A 25 3.64 0.30 4.66
C ALA A 25 4.19 0.82 3.34
N GLU A 26 3.48 0.49 2.27
CA GLU A 26 3.59 1.11 0.96
C GLU A 26 2.41 2.06 0.76
N VAL A 27 2.64 3.17 0.05
CA VAL A 27 1.59 4.14 -0.31
C VAL A 27 1.50 4.18 -1.83
N HIS A 28 0.33 3.85 -2.35
CA HIS A 28 0.02 3.89 -3.77
C HIS A 28 -0.89 5.06 -4.09
N ILE A 29 -0.77 5.61 -5.30
CA ILE A 29 -1.87 6.37 -5.88
C ILE A 29 -2.99 5.39 -6.25
N GLY A 30 -4.24 5.80 -6.11
CA GLY A 30 -5.37 4.99 -6.52
C GLY A 30 -6.60 5.82 -6.82
N TYR A 31 -7.64 5.14 -7.30
CA TYR A 31 -8.92 5.76 -7.64
C TYR A 31 -10.04 5.13 -6.81
N ASP A 32 -10.86 5.97 -6.15
CA ASP A 32 -12.07 5.54 -5.45
C ASP A 32 -13.26 5.66 -6.41
N SER A 33 -13.73 4.54 -6.94
CA SER A 33 -14.81 4.52 -7.94
C SER A 33 -16.16 5.00 -7.41
N ARG A 34 -16.37 4.99 -6.08
CA ARG A 34 -17.62 5.46 -5.46
C ARG A 34 -17.64 6.97 -5.30
N LEU A 35 -16.50 7.58 -5.04
CA LEU A 35 -16.36 9.03 -4.82
C LEU A 35 -15.78 9.75 -6.03
N SER A 36 -15.47 9.01 -7.10
CA SER A 36 -14.91 9.49 -8.35
C SER A 36 -13.69 10.40 -8.18
N ARG A 37 -12.76 10.02 -7.29
CA ARG A 37 -11.58 10.84 -6.98
C ARG A 37 -10.31 10.03 -6.78
N THR A 38 -9.18 10.66 -7.05
CA THR A 38 -7.85 10.15 -6.72
C THR A 38 -7.64 10.13 -5.20
N VAL A 39 -7.06 9.06 -4.69
CA VAL A 39 -6.77 8.83 -3.27
C VAL A 39 -5.38 8.25 -3.09
N ALA A 40 -4.82 8.39 -1.88
CA ALA A 40 -3.65 7.62 -1.46
C ALA A 40 -4.11 6.34 -0.76
N ILE A 41 -3.60 5.18 -1.18
CA ILE A 41 -3.89 3.86 -0.61
C ILE A 41 -2.67 3.40 0.18
N LYS A 42 -2.80 3.31 1.51
CA LYS A 42 -1.75 2.79 2.38
C LYS A 42 -1.93 1.28 2.58
N LEU A 43 -1.02 0.50 2.02
CA LEU A 43 -0.99 -0.95 2.15
C LEU A 43 0.02 -1.33 3.24
N LEU A 44 -0.47 -1.94 4.31
CA LEU A 44 0.40 -2.50 5.35
C LEU A 44 1.12 -3.70 4.76
N ARG A 45 2.44 -3.75 4.95
CA ARG A 45 3.23 -4.90 4.52
C ARG A 45 3.18 -5.95 5.64
N THR A 46 2.65 -7.12 5.33
CA THR A 46 2.49 -8.22 6.31
C THR A 46 3.82 -8.91 6.62
N ASP A 47 4.80 -8.84 5.72
CA ASP A 47 6.17 -9.33 5.94
C ASP A 47 6.88 -8.62 7.11
N LEU A 48 6.52 -7.36 7.39
CA LEU A 48 7.02 -6.57 8.51
C LEU A 48 6.21 -6.73 9.80
N ALA A 49 4.98 -7.23 9.72
CA ALA A 49 4.15 -7.53 10.89
C ALA A 49 4.60 -8.84 11.57
N GLU A 50 5.08 -9.81 10.79
CA GLU A 50 5.80 -10.98 11.32
C GLU A 50 7.22 -10.60 11.77
N ASP A 51 7.84 -9.61 11.14
CA ASP A 51 9.07 -8.96 11.61
C ASP A 51 8.78 -7.99 12.76
N SER A 52 8.03 -8.41 13.78
CA SER A 52 8.10 -7.75 15.09
C SER A 52 9.51 -7.86 15.71
N THR A 53 10.42 -8.65 15.11
CA THR A 53 11.88 -8.50 15.20
C THR A 53 12.46 -7.21 14.59
N PHE A 54 11.64 -6.31 14.05
CA PHE A 54 12.00 -4.93 13.72
C PHE A 54 12.21 -4.04 14.97
N HIS A 55 12.25 -4.64 16.17
CA HIS A 55 12.71 -4.05 17.43
C HIS A 55 14.14 -3.47 17.40
N ALA A 56 14.93 -3.71 16.35
CA ALA A 56 16.33 -3.29 16.32
C ALA A 56 16.58 -1.87 15.76
N ARG A 57 15.70 -1.32 14.90
CA ARG A 57 15.95 -0.02 14.23
C ARG A 57 15.34 1.19 14.95
N PHE A 58 14.48 0.96 15.94
CA PHE A 58 13.86 2.00 16.78
C PHE A 58 14.48 2.07 18.19
N ARG A 59 15.77 1.72 18.34
CA ARG A 59 16.57 1.95 19.57
C ARG A 59 17.72 2.94 19.37
N ARG A 60 17.65 3.76 18.33
CA ARG A 60 18.53 4.92 18.17
C ARG A 60 17.67 6.12 17.78
N GLU A 61 17.00 6.66 18.80
CA GLU A 61 16.94 8.10 18.94
C GLU A 61 18.30 8.59 19.43
#